data_AF-A0A511JK50-F1
#
_entry.id   AF-A0A511JK50-F1
#
_cell.length_a   1.000
_cell.length_b   1.000
_cell.length_c   1.000
_cell.angle_alpha   90.00
_cell.angle_beta   90.00
_cell.angle_gamma   90.00
#
_symmetry.space_group_name_H-M   'P 1'
#
loop_
_entity.id
_entity.type
_entity.pdbx_description
1 polymer ?
#
loop_
_entity_poly.entity_id
_entity_poly.type
_entity_poly.pdbx_seq_one_letter_code
_entity_poly.pdbx_strand_id
1 'polypeptide(L)'
;MSLKTRYEFTLPRGYVDRNGGLHRDGVMRLATARDELEPLRDPTISGPDDPRLTIVVLARVVETLGSLDLVTPHEIEGLFAADLAYLQDFYGVINFGSQEEFDEFVAAQQGAGPLPGSEPPVPAPTQAEAPDEVPTPVLSRPGRASIEEIRTEAR
;
A
#
# COMPACT_ATOMS: atom_id res chain seq x y z
N MET A 1 -8.97 -21.12 -27.72
CA MET A 1 -8.95 -20.27 -26.51
C MET A 1 -7.50 -20.20 -26.03
N SER A 2 -6.98 -19.01 -25.77
CA SER A 2 -5.66 -18.82 -25.16
C SER A 2 -5.78 -18.91 -23.65
N LEU A 3 -4.91 -19.67 -23.00
CA LEU A 3 -4.83 -19.74 -21.54
C LEU A 3 -4.25 -18.42 -20.99
N LYS A 4 -4.95 -17.79 -20.03
CA LYS A 4 -4.39 -16.67 -19.27
C LYS A 4 -3.46 -17.23 -18.21
N THR A 5 -2.21 -16.81 -18.23
CA THR A 5 -1.18 -17.29 -17.29
C THR A 5 -0.57 -16.18 -16.45
N ARG A 6 -1.00 -14.93 -16.65
CA ARG A 6 -0.53 -13.72 -15.96
C ARG A 6 -1.70 -12.91 -15.45
N TYR A 7 -1.57 -12.41 -14.24
CA TYR A 7 -2.60 -11.70 -13.51
C TYR A 7 -1.99 -10.47 -12.86
N GLU A 8 -2.62 -9.33 -13.12
CA GLU A 8 -2.23 -8.05 -12.52
C GLU A 8 -2.80 -7.96 -11.10
N PHE A 9 -2.05 -7.32 -10.21
CA PHE A 9 -2.47 -7.05 -8.84
C PHE A 9 -2.03 -5.64 -8.43
N THR A 10 -2.69 -5.10 -7.40
CA THR A 10 -2.29 -3.85 -6.76
C THR A 10 -2.19 -4.08 -5.26
N LEU A 11 -1.02 -3.81 -4.69
CA LEU A 11 -0.80 -3.94 -3.25
C LEU A 11 -1.67 -2.93 -2.47
N PRO A 12 -2.34 -3.36 -1.38
CA PRO A 12 -3.11 -2.47 -0.51
C PRO A 12 -2.34 -1.24 0.00
N ARG A 13 -1.08 -1.42 0.41
CA ARG A 13 -0.20 -0.31 0.84
C ARG A 13 0.95 -0.10 -0.14
N GLY A 14 1.62 -1.18 -0.53
CA GLY A 14 2.76 -1.14 -1.44
C GLY A 14 4.11 -1.44 -0.78
N TYR A 15 5.09 -1.76 -1.63
CA TYR A 15 6.49 -1.92 -1.26
C TYR A 15 7.21 -0.58 -1.34
N VAL A 16 7.98 -0.23 -0.29
CA VAL A 16 8.86 0.95 -0.29
C VAL A 16 10.29 0.49 -0.51
N ASP A 17 10.89 0.90 -1.62
CA ASP A 17 12.27 0.54 -1.94
C ASP A 17 13.27 1.36 -1.09
N ARG A 18 14.57 1.03 -1.23
CA ARG A 18 15.66 1.71 -0.50
C ARG A 18 15.83 3.18 -0.88
N ASN A 19 15.27 3.60 -2.01
CA ASN A 19 15.33 4.96 -2.53
C ASN A 19 14.08 5.77 -2.14
N GLY A 20 13.12 5.16 -1.43
CA GLY A 20 11.85 5.77 -1.05
C GLY A 20 10.78 5.70 -2.15
N GLY A 21 11.01 4.94 -3.21
CA GLY A 21 10.03 4.66 -4.26
C GLY A 21 8.92 3.74 -3.74
N LEU A 22 7.66 4.09 -4.07
CA LEU A 22 6.49 3.28 -3.72
C LEU A 22 6.05 2.44 -4.92
N HIS A 23 5.99 1.12 -4.75
CA HIS A 23 5.58 0.17 -5.77
C HIS A 23 4.33 -0.58 -5.32
N ARG A 24 3.25 -0.47 -6.10
CA ARG A 24 1.95 -1.08 -5.75
C ARG A 24 1.47 -2.05 -6.81
N ASP A 25 1.56 -1.66 -8.07
CA ASP A 25 1.06 -2.48 -9.17
C ASP A 25 2.09 -3.52 -9.57
N GLY A 26 1.66 -4.74 -9.86
CA GLY A 26 2.55 -5.82 -10.23
C GLY A 26 1.86 -6.90 -11.05
N VAL A 27 2.66 -7.83 -11.56
CA VAL A 27 2.19 -8.98 -12.34
C VAL A 27 2.65 -10.25 -11.67
N MET A 28 1.72 -11.18 -11.43
CA MET A 28 2.00 -12.54 -10.99
C MET A 28 1.65 -13.52 -12.11
N ARG A 29 2.51 -14.49 -12.35
CA ARG A 29 2.21 -15.63 -13.22
C ARG A 29 1.69 -16.82 -12.44
N LEU A 30 0.97 -17.71 -13.11
CA LEU A 30 0.65 -19.02 -12.54
C LEU A 30 1.93 -19.74 -12.10
N ALA A 31 1.85 -20.37 -10.94
CA ALA A 31 2.89 -21.19 -10.38
C ALA A 31 3.02 -22.48 -11.19
N THR A 32 4.24 -22.94 -11.35
CA THR A 32 4.52 -24.28 -11.86
C THR A 32 4.87 -25.19 -10.69
N ALA A 33 4.77 -26.50 -10.88
CA ALA A 33 5.23 -27.47 -9.87
C ALA A 33 6.71 -27.26 -9.48
N ARG A 34 7.53 -26.69 -10.37
CA ARG A 34 8.92 -26.34 -10.07
C ARG A 34 9.03 -25.17 -9.09
N ASP A 35 8.11 -24.21 -9.17
CA ASP A 35 8.10 -23.05 -8.27
C ASP A 35 7.89 -23.50 -6.82
N GLU A 36 7.02 -24.49 -6.62
CA GLU A 36 6.68 -25.09 -5.32
C GLU A 36 7.74 -26.06 -4.79
N LEU A 37 8.30 -26.91 -5.66
CA LEU A 37 9.14 -28.03 -5.20
C LEU A 37 10.64 -27.71 -5.13
N GLU A 38 11.15 -26.79 -5.94
CA GLU A 38 12.58 -26.46 -5.89
C GLU A 38 13.01 -25.86 -4.53
N PRO A 39 12.27 -24.94 -3.89
CA PRO A 39 12.71 -24.33 -2.64
C PRO A 39 12.83 -25.34 -1.50
N LEU A 40 12.04 -26.42 -1.52
CA LEU A 40 12.13 -27.52 -0.56
C LEU A 40 13.44 -28.33 -0.66
N ARG A 41 14.24 -28.11 -1.72
CA ARG A 41 15.57 -28.71 -1.87
C ARG A 41 16.67 -27.89 -1.17
N ASP A 42 16.36 -26.65 -0.79
CA ASP A 42 17.29 -25.78 -0.08
C ASP A 42 17.40 -26.24 1.39
N PRO A 43 18.61 -26.51 1.91
CA PRO A 43 18.79 -26.94 3.30
C PRO A 43 18.38 -25.91 4.35
N THR A 44 18.15 -24.65 3.95
CA THR A 44 17.65 -23.58 4.84
C THR A 44 16.13 -23.58 5.00
N ILE A 45 15.40 -24.38 4.22
CA ILE A 45 13.96 -24.56 4.32
C ILE A 45 13.69 -25.85 5.09
N SER A 46 13.08 -25.72 6.27
CA SER A 46 12.90 -26.84 7.20
C SER A 46 11.87 -27.86 6.71
N GLY A 47 10.98 -27.45 5.78
CA GLY A 47 9.93 -28.29 5.22
C GLY A 47 8.80 -27.48 4.58
N PRO A 48 7.67 -28.15 4.24
CA PRO A 48 6.51 -27.51 3.60
C PRO A 48 5.79 -26.48 4.48
N ASP A 49 5.95 -26.56 5.80
CA ASP A 49 5.32 -25.64 6.75
C ASP A 49 6.22 -24.45 7.14
N ASP A 50 7.41 -24.33 6.54
CA ASP A 50 8.35 -23.25 6.85
C ASP A 50 7.87 -21.93 6.22
N PRO A 51 7.69 -20.84 6.99
CA PRO A 51 7.22 -19.57 6.44
C PRO A 51 8.14 -18.97 5.37
N ARG A 52 9.43 -19.35 5.34
CA ARG A 52 10.37 -18.93 4.29
C ARG A 52 10.01 -19.54 2.93
N LEU A 53 9.36 -20.70 2.89
CA LEU A 53 8.92 -21.33 1.65
C LEU A 53 8.00 -20.40 0.87
N THR A 54 6.97 -19.86 1.53
CA THR A 54 6.00 -18.95 0.94
C THR A 54 6.68 -17.73 0.32
N ILE A 55 7.66 -17.15 1.01
CA ILE A 55 8.43 -15.99 0.52
C ILE A 55 9.17 -16.34 -0.78
N VAL A 56 9.85 -17.48 -0.80
CA VAL A 56 10.61 -17.92 -1.99
C VAL A 56 9.69 -18.25 -3.15
N VAL A 57 8.54 -18.89 -2.90
CA VAL A 57 7.53 -19.15 -3.94
C VAL A 57 7.01 -17.85 -4.53
N LEU A 58 6.57 -16.89 -3.69
CA LEU A 58 6.07 -15.59 -4.13
C LEU A 58 7.10 -14.83 -4.97
N ALA A 59 8.37 -14.81 -4.53
CA ALA A 59 9.45 -14.15 -5.27
C ALA A 59 9.68 -14.76 -6.67
N ARG A 60 9.31 -16.03 -6.90
CA ARG A 60 9.49 -16.69 -8.20
C ARG A 60 8.33 -16.45 -9.17
N VAL A 61 7.14 -16.19 -8.64
CA VAL A 61 5.92 -16.05 -9.44
C VAL A 61 5.51 -14.60 -9.66
N VAL A 62 5.96 -13.66 -8.81
CA VAL A 62 5.83 -12.23 -9.08
C VAL A 62 6.88 -11.84 -10.14
N GLU A 63 6.42 -11.52 -11.35
CA GLU A 63 7.28 -11.12 -12.47
C GLU A 63 7.70 -9.65 -12.35
N THR A 64 6.78 -8.76 -11.93
CA THR A 64 7.06 -7.33 -11.78
C THR A 64 6.39 -6.74 -10.54
N LEU A 65 7.00 -5.69 -9.98
CA LEU A 65 6.42 -4.86 -8.92
C LEU A 65 6.83 -3.39 -9.10
N GLY A 66 5.91 -2.56 -9.58
CA GLY A 66 6.14 -1.18 -9.93
C GLY A 66 7.18 -1.06 -11.05
N SER A 67 8.34 -0.48 -10.74
CA SER A 67 9.47 -0.37 -11.67
C SER A 67 10.50 -1.49 -11.52
N LEU A 68 10.21 -2.51 -10.69
CA LEU A 68 11.09 -3.65 -10.47
C LEU A 68 10.71 -4.75 -11.47
N ASP A 69 11.61 -5.02 -12.43
CA ASP A 69 11.49 -6.11 -13.41
C ASP A 69 11.96 -7.48 -12.87
N LEU A 70 12.55 -7.47 -11.67
CA LEU A 70 12.99 -8.66 -10.96
C LEU A 70 12.63 -8.50 -9.48
N VAL A 71 11.72 -9.34 -9.01
CA VAL A 71 11.34 -9.40 -7.60
C VAL A 71 12.11 -10.56 -6.97
N THR A 72 12.85 -10.29 -5.89
CA THR A 72 13.61 -11.30 -5.16
C THR A 72 12.98 -11.53 -3.78
N PRO A 73 13.40 -12.58 -3.03
CA PRO A 73 12.94 -12.78 -1.66
C PRO A 73 13.15 -11.55 -0.76
N HIS A 74 14.15 -10.71 -1.05
CA HIS A 74 14.40 -9.48 -0.29
C HIS A 74 13.25 -8.48 -0.40
N GLU A 75 12.68 -8.29 -1.60
CA GLU A 75 11.53 -7.39 -1.80
C GLU A 75 10.28 -7.94 -1.11
N ILE A 76 10.05 -9.26 -1.22
CA ILE A 76 8.91 -9.92 -0.57
C ILE A 76 9.02 -9.86 0.97
N GLU A 77 10.21 -10.08 1.52
CA GLU A 77 10.50 -9.93 2.97
C GLU A 77 10.29 -8.48 3.46
N GLY A 78 10.47 -7.50 2.57
CA GLY A 78 10.30 -6.08 2.87
C GLY A 78 8.86 -5.56 2.75
N LEU A 79 7.90 -6.41 2.37
CA LEU A 79 6.48 -6.01 2.30
C LEU A 79 5.89 -5.77 3.70
N PHE A 80 4.91 -4.88 3.78
CA PHE A 80 4.07 -4.83 4.98
C PHE A 80 3.30 -6.14 5.13
N ALA A 81 3.01 -6.53 6.37
CA ALA A 81 2.28 -7.76 6.65
C ALA A 81 0.93 -7.85 5.91
N ALA A 82 0.23 -6.71 5.72
CA ALA A 82 -1.02 -6.66 4.96
C ALA A 82 -0.82 -6.98 3.47
N ASP A 83 0.29 -6.50 2.87
CA ASP A 83 0.61 -6.75 1.47
C ASP A 83 1.12 -8.19 1.26
N LEU A 84 1.88 -8.73 2.22
CA LEU A 84 2.29 -10.13 2.19
C LEU A 84 1.07 -11.07 2.32
N ALA A 85 0.12 -10.77 3.21
CA ALA A 85 -1.13 -11.52 3.32
C ALA A 85 -1.93 -11.47 2.02
N TYR A 86 -2.06 -10.26 1.45
CA TYR A 86 -2.70 -10.05 0.16
C TYR A 86 -2.08 -10.90 -0.97
N LEU A 87 -0.75 -10.95 -1.08
CA LEU A 87 -0.09 -11.77 -2.10
C LEU A 87 -0.28 -13.26 -1.88
N GLN A 88 -0.35 -13.73 -0.63
CA GLN A 88 -0.65 -15.13 -0.32
C GLN A 88 -2.07 -15.51 -0.76
N ASP A 89 -3.05 -14.65 -0.46
CA ASP A 89 -4.44 -14.87 -0.85
C ASP A 89 -4.56 -14.83 -2.39
N PHE A 90 -3.96 -13.83 -3.04
CA PHE A 90 -3.98 -13.71 -4.49
C PHE A 90 -3.33 -14.92 -5.18
N TYR A 91 -2.19 -15.38 -4.66
CA TYR A 91 -1.53 -16.59 -5.14
C TYR A 91 -2.45 -17.81 -5.04
N GLY A 92 -3.15 -17.97 -3.90
CA GLY A 92 -4.09 -19.06 -3.70
C GLY A 92 -5.24 -19.03 -4.71
N VAL A 93 -5.85 -17.86 -4.90
CA VAL A 93 -6.97 -17.66 -5.81
C VAL A 93 -6.59 -17.96 -7.26
N ILE A 94 -5.46 -17.46 -7.76
CA ILE A 94 -5.10 -17.68 -9.18
C ILE A 94 -4.66 -19.12 -9.48
N ASN A 95 -4.09 -19.85 -8.51
CA ASN A 95 -3.54 -21.19 -8.73
C ASN A 95 -4.51 -22.32 -8.37
N PHE A 96 -5.40 -22.09 -7.40
CA PHE A 96 -6.29 -23.14 -6.87
C PHE A 96 -7.77 -22.74 -6.88
N GLY A 97 -8.08 -21.46 -7.10
CA GLY A 97 -9.45 -20.96 -7.18
C GLY A 97 -10.08 -21.12 -8.56
N SER A 98 -11.39 -20.88 -8.60
CA SER A 98 -12.21 -20.74 -9.79
C SER A 98 -12.15 -19.32 -10.35
N GLN A 99 -12.66 -19.14 -11.57
CA GLN A 99 -12.78 -17.82 -12.18
C GLN A 99 -13.70 -16.89 -11.36
N GLU A 100 -14.76 -17.43 -10.77
CA GLU A 100 -15.70 -16.67 -9.94
C GLU A 100 -15.01 -16.13 -8.67
N GLU A 101 -14.24 -16.98 -7.97
CA GLU A 101 -13.46 -16.55 -6.80
C GLU A 101 -12.41 -15.48 -7.15
N PHE A 102 -11.80 -15.58 -8.34
CA PHE A 102 -10.91 -14.53 -8.84
C PHE A 102 -11.64 -13.22 -9.08
N ASP A 103 -12.79 -13.25 -9.75
CA ASP A 103 -13.58 -12.05 -10.04
C ASP A 103 -14.09 -11.39 -8.75
N GLU A 104 -14.52 -12.18 -7.77
CA GLU A 104 -14.91 -11.72 -6.43
C GLU A 104 -13.73 -11.08 -5.68
N PHE A 105 -12.56 -11.70 -5.71
CA PHE A 105 -11.34 -11.16 -5.09
C PHE A 105 -10.96 -9.79 -5.67
N VAL A 106 -11.03 -9.64 -6.99
CA VAL A 106 -10.76 -8.38 -7.68
C VAL A 106 -11.82 -7.33 -7.31
N ALA A 107 -13.10 -7.71 -7.28
CA ALA A 107 -14.18 -6.80 -6.90
C ALA A 107 -14.05 -6.29 -5.45
N ALA A 108 -13.68 -7.18 -4.52
CA ALA A 108 -13.44 -6.81 -3.12
C ALA A 108 -12.33 -5.76 -2.97
N GLN A 109 -11.29 -5.86 -3.79
CA GLN A 109 -10.20 -4.89 -3.84
C GLN A 109 -10.62 -3.52 -4.38
N GLN A 110 -11.45 -3.50 -5.42
CA GLN A 110 -11.94 -2.25 -6.00
C GLN A 110 -12.94 -1.53 -5.07
N GLY A 111 -13.64 -2.27 -4.22
CA GLY A 111 -14.53 -1.73 -3.19
C GLY A 111 -13.81 -1.21 -1.94
N ALA A 112 -12.57 -1.63 -1.70
CA ALA A 112 -11.71 -1.04 -0.69
C ALA A 112 -11.18 0.31 -1.20
N GLY A 113 -11.97 1.37 -1.01
CA GLY A 113 -11.58 2.74 -1.36
C GLY A 113 -10.22 3.16 -0.75
N PRO A 114 -9.64 4.29 -1.21
CA PRO A 114 -8.31 4.72 -0.78
C PRO A 114 -8.20 4.75 0.74
N LEU A 115 -7.15 4.13 1.29
CA LEU A 115 -6.86 4.23 2.72
C LEU A 115 -6.68 5.72 3.09
N PRO A 116 -7.20 6.17 4.25
CA PRO A 116 -7.07 7.56 4.67
C PRO A 116 -5.59 7.95 4.70
N GLY A 117 -5.23 8.98 3.92
CA GLY A 117 -3.85 9.48 3.77
C GLY A 117 -3.23 9.31 2.39
N SER A 118 -3.93 8.71 1.42
CA SER A 118 -3.47 8.58 0.03
C SER A 118 -4.12 9.56 -0.95
N GLU A 119 -4.88 10.55 -0.46
CA GLU A 119 -5.39 11.63 -1.30
C GLU A 119 -4.22 12.56 -1.72
N PRO A 120 -4.00 12.78 -3.03
CA PRO A 120 -3.16 13.89 -3.46
C PRO A 120 -3.73 15.20 -2.91
N PRO A 121 -2.89 16.19 -2.55
CA PRO A 121 -3.37 17.42 -1.95
C PRO A 121 -4.36 18.08 -2.91
N VAL A 122 -5.62 18.12 -2.50
CA VAL A 122 -6.66 18.85 -3.22
C VAL A 122 -6.22 20.31 -3.25
N PRO A 123 -6.09 20.95 -4.43
CA PRO A 123 -5.76 22.38 -4.46
C PRO A 123 -6.88 23.14 -3.77
N ALA A 124 -6.52 23.94 -2.77
CA ALA A 124 -7.47 24.77 -2.03
C ALA A 124 -8.27 25.65 -3.02
N PRO A 125 -9.59 25.82 -2.84
CA PRO A 125 -10.35 26.69 -3.71
C PRO A 125 -9.87 28.13 -3.54
N THR A 126 -9.41 28.73 -4.64
CA THR A 126 -9.12 30.17 -4.74
C THR A 126 -10.38 30.93 -4.33
N GLN A 127 -10.30 31.70 -3.25
CA GLN A 127 -11.37 32.58 -2.81
C GLN A 127 -11.61 33.63 -3.91
N ALA A 128 -12.80 33.61 -4.49
CA ALA A 128 -13.26 34.62 -5.43
C ALA A 128 -13.49 35.95 -4.69
N GLU A 129 -12.89 37.02 -5.21
CA GLU A 129 -13.07 38.40 -4.78
C GLU A 129 -14.55 38.82 -4.82
N ALA A 130 -15.02 39.43 -3.75
CA ALA A 130 -16.30 40.15 -3.70
C ALA A 130 -16.02 41.67 -3.81
N PRO A 131 -16.83 42.45 -4.56
CA PRO A 131 -16.54 43.86 -4.82
C PRO A 131 -17.02 44.81 -3.71
N ASP A 132 -16.39 45.98 -3.76
CA ASP A 132 -16.29 47.11 -2.83
C ASP A 132 -17.55 48.00 -2.77
N GLU A 133 -18.04 48.42 -1.58
CA GLU A 133 -18.73 49.71 -1.36
C GLU A 133 -18.92 50.14 0.15
N VAL A 134 -17.96 50.94 0.68
CA VAL A 134 -17.98 52.21 1.50
C VAL A 134 -18.97 52.47 2.72
N PRO A 135 -18.77 53.50 3.61
CA PRO A 135 -17.99 53.50 4.88
C PRO A 135 -18.73 53.92 6.21
N THR A 136 -18.07 53.60 7.36
CA THR A 136 -17.98 54.19 8.75
C THR A 136 -19.00 55.23 9.33
N PRO A 137 -19.27 55.29 10.68
CA PRO A 137 -18.24 55.66 11.67
C PRO A 137 -18.23 55.05 13.10
N VAL A 138 -16.98 55.12 13.60
CA VAL A 138 -16.37 54.99 14.93
C VAL A 138 -17.18 55.35 16.19
N LEU A 139 -16.96 54.56 17.25
CA LEU A 139 -16.85 55.08 18.62
C LEU A 139 -15.60 54.51 19.33
N SER A 140 -14.91 55.41 20.03
CA SER A 140 -13.55 55.30 20.55
C SER A 140 -13.38 54.40 21.79
N ARG A 141 -12.16 53.88 21.93
CA ARG A 141 -11.56 53.13 23.07
C ARG A 141 -11.48 53.99 24.36
N PRO A 142 -11.32 53.43 25.58
CA PRO A 142 -10.02 52.93 26.12
C PRO A 142 -10.19 51.72 27.08
N GLY A 143 -9.19 50.97 27.60
CA GLY A 143 -7.73 50.99 27.62
C GLY A 143 -7.19 49.85 28.53
N ARG A 144 -5.85 49.62 28.48
CA ARG A 144 -4.87 49.03 29.45
C ARG A 144 -5.34 47.89 30.40
N ALA A 145 -4.63 46.78 30.63
CA ALA A 145 -3.21 46.52 30.95
C ALA A 145 -2.95 44.99 30.85
N SER A 146 -1.80 44.46 30.39
CA SER A 146 -0.58 44.07 31.15
C SER A 146 -0.83 43.40 32.51
N ILE A 147 -0.40 42.12 32.66
CA ILE A 147 0.17 41.41 33.85
C ILE A 147 0.34 39.93 33.38
N GLU A 148 1.54 39.43 33.07
CA GLU A 148 2.63 38.97 33.95
C GLU A 148 2.37 37.59 34.59
N GLU A 149 3.06 36.59 34.02
CA GLU A 149 3.80 35.47 34.61
C GLU A 149 3.43 34.98 36.03
N ILE A 150 3.10 33.68 36.16
CA ILE A 150 3.44 32.92 37.38
C ILE A 150 3.93 31.52 36.98
N ARG A 151 5.23 31.33 37.19
CA ARG A 151 5.93 30.04 37.30
C ARG A 151 5.83 29.58 38.75
N THR A 152 5.34 28.38 39.01
CA THR A 152 5.42 27.78 40.36
C THR A 152 5.83 26.31 40.25
N GLU A 153 7.05 26.03 40.71
CA GLU A 153 7.51 24.71 41.11
C GLU A 153 6.93 24.36 42.50
N ALA A 154 6.53 23.10 42.68
CA ALA A 154 6.58 22.30 43.90
C ALA A 154 5.88 20.97 43.55
N ARG A 155 6.42 19.78 43.80
CA ARG A 155 7.15 19.34 44.99
C ARG A 155 7.80 17.98 44.71
#